data_AF-A0A2E2SST7-F1
#
_entry.id   AF-A0A2E2SST7-F1
#
_cell.length_a   1.000
_cell.length_b   1.000
_cell.length_c   1.000
_cell.angle_alpha   90.00
_cell.angle_beta   90.00
_cell.angle_gamma   90.00
#
_symmetry.space_group_name_H-M   'P 1'
#
loop_
_entity.id
_entity.type
_entity.pdbx_description
1 polymer ?
#
loop_
_entity_poly.entity_id
_entity_poly.type
_entity_poly.pdbx_seq_one_letter_code
_entity_poly.pdbx_strand_id
1 'polypeptide(L)'
;MKKVQEVLSDRPVSPYLGSEKTAEAVRQAIAEHPELGPEYAATYDPYHSCMSFAAWRRNGYSVKKGAKAIQSYTLIESEDPETGEKQTRRRSINLFHISQTEPIANHKPA
;
A
#
# COMPACT_ATOMS: atom_id res chain seq x y z
N MET A 1 -20.67 14.24 20.49
CA MET A 1 -19.24 14.20 20.13
C MET A 1 -18.87 12.72 19.97
N LYS A 2 -18.62 12.25 18.74
CA LYS A 2 -18.26 10.84 18.51
C LYS A 2 -16.80 10.61 18.92
N LYS A 3 -16.50 9.47 19.55
CA LYS A 3 -15.19 9.15 20.12
C LYS A 3 -14.13 9.10 19.01
N VAL A 4 -12.95 9.68 19.28
CA VAL A 4 -11.82 9.76 18.33
C VAL A 4 -11.37 8.37 17.83
N GLN A 5 -11.63 7.31 18.60
CA GLN A 5 -11.36 5.92 18.23
C GLN A 5 -12.32 5.38 17.15
N GLU A 6 -13.56 5.86 17.10
CA GLU A 6 -14.57 5.43 16.11
C GLU A 6 -14.25 5.99 14.71
N VAL A 7 -13.69 7.20 14.64
CA VAL A 7 -13.33 7.86 13.36
C VAL A 7 -12.09 7.23 12.72
N LEU A 8 -11.25 6.53 13.50
CA LEU A 8 -10.09 5.78 13.01
C LEU A 8 -10.45 4.39 12.47
N SER A 9 -11.68 3.90 12.72
CA SER A 9 -12.10 2.52 12.43
C SER A 9 -12.60 2.31 10.99
N ASP A 10 -12.88 3.37 10.23
CA ASP A 10 -13.46 3.28 8.88
C ASP A 10 -12.41 3.33 7.74
N ARG A 11 -11.13 3.58 8.07
CA ARG A 11 -10.08 3.64 7.05
C ARG A 11 -9.55 2.23 6.77
N PRO A 12 -9.42 1.82 5.50
CA PRO A 12 -8.92 0.50 5.17
C PRO A 12 -7.46 0.36 5.59
N VAL A 13 -7.15 -0.74 6.26
CA VAL A 13 -5.84 -0.99 6.86
C VAL A 13 -4.97 -1.79 5.89
N SER A 14 -3.81 -1.23 5.56
CA SER A 14 -2.78 -1.89 4.77
C SER A 14 -2.10 -2.98 5.60
N PRO A 15 -1.81 -4.17 5.01
CA PRO A 15 -0.98 -5.19 5.66
C PRO A 15 0.51 -4.80 5.64
N TYR A 16 0.82 -3.52 5.84
CA TYR A 16 2.17 -3.00 5.76
C TYR A 16 3.03 -3.56 6.90
N LEU A 17 4.05 -4.33 6.52
CA LEU A 17 5.06 -4.89 7.41
C LEU A 17 6.47 -4.37 7.05
N GLY A 18 6.53 -3.29 6.26
CA GLY A 18 7.79 -2.75 5.75
C GLY A 18 8.58 -1.99 6.82
N SER A 19 9.87 -1.79 6.54
CA SER A 19 10.74 -0.94 7.36
C SER A 19 10.48 0.56 7.12
N GLU A 20 10.87 1.43 8.04
CA GLU A 20 10.80 2.89 7.85
C GLU A 20 11.45 3.34 6.53
N LYS A 21 12.56 2.71 6.14
CA LYS A 21 13.24 2.95 4.85
C LYS A 21 12.35 2.65 3.65
N THR A 22 11.54 1.59 3.73
CA THR A 22 10.56 1.25 2.70
C THR A 22 9.44 2.29 2.66
N ALA A 23 8.99 2.80 3.82
CA ALA A 23 8.00 3.87 3.85
C ALA A 23 8.54 5.16 3.21
N GLU A 24 9.78 5.51 3.50
CA GLU A 24 10.43 6.70 2.90
C GLU A 24 10.62 6.55 1.39
N ALA A 25 11.05 5.38 0.92
CA ALA A 25 11.17 5.10 -0.52
C ALA A 25 9.81 5.23 -1.23
N VAL A 26 8.72 4.75 -0.62
CA VAL A 26 7.37 4.92 -1.17
C VAL A 26 6.95 6.39 -1.14
N ARG A 27 7.27 7.12 -0.07
CA ARG A 27 7.00 8.57 0.01
C ARG A 27 7.68 9.34 -1.11
N GLN A 28 8.94 9.05 -1.41
CA GLN A 28 9.67 9.66 -2.52
C GLN A 28 9.04 9.29 -3.87
N ALA A 29 8.71 8.02 -4.07
CA ALA A 29 8.05 7.56 -5.28
C ALA A 29 6.67 8.22 -5.50
N ILE A 30 5.93 8.52 -4.42
CA ILE A 30 4.67 9.30 -4.49
C ILE A 30 4.97 10.75 -4.92
N ALA A 31 6.00 11.37 -4.34
CA ALA A 31 6.36 12.75 -4.66
C ALA A 31 6.76 12.94 -6.13
N GLU A 32 7.41 11.93 -6.72
CA GLU A 32 7.81 11.91 -8.13
C GLU A 32 6.69 11.40 -9.06
N HIS A 33 5.59 10.86 -8.50
CA HIS A 33 4.53 10.25 -9.30
C HIS A 33 3.74 11.34 -10.06
N PRO A 34 3.52 11.18 -11.38
CA PRO A 34 2.94 12.24 -12.23
C PRO A 34 1.48 12.63 -11.89
N GLU A 35 0.76 11.77 -11.18
CA GLU A 35 -0.65 12.01 -10.78
C GLU A 35 -0.82 12.37 -9.31
N LEU A 36 0.20 12.16 -8.47
CA LEU A 36 0.12 12.41 -7.03
C LEU A 36 0.93 13.65 -6.71
N GLY A 37 2.25 13.58 -6.85
CA GLY A 37 3.11 14.71 -6.52
C GLY A 37 3.34 14.88 -5.00
N PRO A 38 4.06 15.95 -4.63
CA PRO A 38 4.57 16.14 -3.27
C PRO A 38 3.48 16.36 -2.22
N GLU A 39 2.30 16.88 -2.59
CA GLU A 39 1.21 17.09 -1.63
C GLU A 39 0.73 15.78 -1.00
N TYR A 40 0.63 14.70 -1.78
CA TYR A 40 0.22 13.40 -1.27
C TYR A 40 1.34 12.72 -0.49
N ALA A 41 2.60 12.97 -0.87
CA ALA A 41 3.77 12.47 -0.15
C ALA A 41 3.86 13.06 1.26
N ALA A 42 3.50 14.34 1.44
CA ALA A 42 3.48 14.99 2.75
C ALA A 42 2.44 14.37 3.69
N THR A 43 1.33 13.88 3.15
CA THR A 43 0.25 13.22 3.91
C THR A 43 0.34 11.69 3.91
N TYR A 44 1.43 11.12 3.39
CA TYR A 44 1.56 9.68 3.20
C TYR A 44 1.63 8.93 4.54
N ASP A 45 0.70 8.02 4.74
CA ASP A 45 0.64 7.06 5.84
C ASP A 45 0.77 5.63 5.27
N PRO A 46 1.86 4.89 5.55
CA PRO A 46 2.06 3.54 5.00
C PRO A 46 0.99 2.53 5.41
N TYR A 47 0.25 2.79 6.49
CA TYR A 47 -0.80 1.89 6.98
C TYR A 47 -2.16 2.12 6.33
N HIS A 48 -2.37 3.23 5.62
CA HIS A 48 -3.70 3.57 5.08
C HIS A 48 -3.67 4.15 3.65
N SER A 49 -2.59 4.83 3.28
CA SER A 49 -2.51 5.57 2.01
C SER A 49 -2.28 4.68 0.81
N CYS A 50 -1.50 3.61 0.94
CA CYS A 50 -1.08 2.77 -0.18
C CYS A 50 -1.25 1.28 0.08
N MET A 51 -1.88 0.60 -0.89
CA MET A 51 -2.04 -0.85 -0.90
C MET A 51 -1.92 -1.39 -2.32
N SER A 52 -1.70 -2.70 -2.44
CA SER A 52 -1.78 -3.39 -3.73
C SER A 52 -3.22 -3.47 -4.22
N PHE A 53 -3.42 -3.64 -5.53
CA PHE A 53 -4.75 -3.80 -6.14
C PHE A 53 -5.61 -4.86 -5.43
N ALA A 54 -5.00 -6.01 -5.10
CA ALA A 54 -5.70 -7.11 -4.42
C ALA A 54 -6.06 -6.77 -2.96
N ALA A 55 -5.27 -5.95 -2.28
CA ALA A 55 -5.60 -5.48 -0.93
C ALA A 55 -6.72 -4.43 -0.96
N TRP A 56 -6.69 -3.49 -1.91
CA TRP A 56 -7.80 -2.55 -2.12
C TRP A 56 -9.12 -3.27 -2.41
N ARG A 57 -9.10 -4.25 -3.31
CA ARG A 57 -10.28 -5.05 -3.65
C ARG A 57 -10.86 -5.81 -2.46
N ARG A 58 -10.01 -6.35 -1.58
CA ARG A 58 -10.42 -7.01 -0.34
C ARG A 58 -11.04 -6.04 0.67
N ASN A 59 -10.65 -4.77 0.63
CA ASN A 59 -11.22 -3.70 1.45
C ASN A 59 -12.42 -3.01 0.79
N GLY A 60 -12.94 -3.54 -0.33
CA GLY A 60 -14.09 -2.95 -1.02
C GLY A 60 -13.78 -1.74 -1.88
N TYR A 61 -12.54 -1.57 -2.32
CA TYR A 61 -12.13 -0.51 -3.24
C TYR A 61 -11.63 -1.08 -4.56
N SER A 62 -11.94 -0.41 -5.66
CA SER A 62 -11.35 -0.69 -6.97
C SER A 62 -10.38 0.43 -7.33
N VAL A 63 -9.29 0.09 -8.01
CA VAL A 63 -8.40 1.10 -8.59
C VAL A 63 -9.06 1.66 -9.84
N LYS A 64 -9.06 2.99 -9.99
CA LYS A 64 -9.62 3.70 -11.14
C LYS A 64 -8.92 3.26 -12.44
N LYS A 65 -9.69 3.17 -13.52
CA LYS A 65 -9.15 2.77 -14.83
C LYS A 65 -8.09 3.78 -15.29
N GLY A 66 -6.92 3.28 -15.69
CA GLY A 66 -5.80 4.10 -16.19
C GLY A 66 -4.87 4.64 -15.11
N ALA A 67 -5.17 4.43 -13.82
CA ALA A 67 -4.29 4.85 -12.74
C ALA A 67 -2.92 4.16 -12.82
N LYS A 68 -1.87 4.94 -12.63
CA LYS A 68 -0.48 4.43 -12.61
C LYS A 68 -0.10 3.95 -11.22
N ALA A 69 0.60 2.82 -11.18
CA ALA A 69 1.07 2.24 -9.93
C ALA A 69 2.35 2.91 -9.45
N ILE A 70 2.46 3.06 -8.14
CA ILE A 70 3.71 3.37 -7.45
C ILE A 70 4.49 2.05 -7.33
N GLN A 71 5.66 1.97 -7.96
CA GLN A 71 6.53 0.81 -7.82
C GLN A 71 7.30 0.88 -6.51
N SER A 72 7.15 -0.16 -5.70
CA SER A 72 7.93 -0.37 -4.48
C SER A 72 8.53 -1.78 -4.50
N TYR A 73 9.36 -2.09 -3.52
CA TYR A 73 9.88 -3.43 -3.34
C TYR A 73 9.88 -3.80 -1.86
N THR A 74 9.68 -5.09 -1.60
CA THR A 74 9.94 -5.69 -0.30
C THR A 74 11.11 -6.66 -0.41
N LEU A 75 11.91 -6.74 0.64
CA LEU A 75 12.90 -7.80 0.79
C LEU A 75 12.22 -8.99 1.44
N ILE A 76 12.38 -10.16 0.84
CA ILE A 76 11.91 -11.43 1.39
C ILE A 76 13.14 -12.23 1.74
N GLU A 77 13.30 -12.50 3.03
CA GLU A 77 14.28 -13.48 3.50
C GLU A 77 13.65 -14.87 3.36
N SER A 78 14.35 -15.76 2.67
CA SER A 78 13.97 -17.16 2.53
C SER A 78 15.20 -18.01 2.80
N GLU A 79 15.01 -19.09 3.55
CA GLU A 79 16.04 -20.09 3.75
C GLU A 79 15.91 -21.17 2.67
N ASP A 80 17.03 -21.56 2.06
CA ASP A 80 17.06 -22.67 1.13
C ASP A 80 16.80 -23.98 1.90
N PRO A 81 15.76 -24.76 1.54
CA PRO A 81 15.41 -25.97 2.26
C PRO A 81 16.44 -27.10 2.11
N GLU A 82 17.33 -27.05 1.11
CA GLU A 82 18.36 -28.07 0.89
C GLU A 82 19.70 -27.70 1.52
N THR A 83 20.09 -26.43 1.46
CA THR A 83 21.42 -25.98 1.93
C THR A 83 21.39 -25.22 3.26
N GLY A 84 20.22 -24.78 3.73
CA GLY A 84 20.09 -23.92 4.92
C GLY A 84 20.61 -22.49 4.70
N GLU A 85 20.98 -22.11 3.47
CA GLU A 85 21.49 -20.78 3.19
C GLU A 85 20.38 -19.73 3.19
N LYS A 86 20.61 -18.63 3.91
CA LYS A 86 19.70 -17.47 3.90
C LYS A 86 19.87 -16.70 2.60
N GLN A 87 18.81 -16.67 1.80
CA GLN A 87 18.72 -15.87 0.58
C GLN A 87 17.81 -14.67 0.82
N THR A 88 18.27 -13.47 0.44
CA THR A 88 17.42 -12.28 0.40
C THR A 88 17.01 -12.00 -1.04
N ARG A 89 15.70 -12.02 -1.32
CA ARG A 89 15.17 -11.72 -2.66
C ARG A 89 14.38 -10.42 -2.64
N ARG A 90 14.60 -9.57 -3.64
CA ARG A 90 13.80 -8.36 -3.86
C ARG A 90 12.53 -8.74 -4.61
N ARG A 91 11.37 -8.51 -4.00
CA ARG A 91 10.08 -8.64 -4.68
C ARG A 91 9.51 -7.26 -4.97
N SER A 92 9.39 -6.92 -6.25
CA SER A 92 8.68 -5.71 -6.67
C SER A 92 7.18 -5.85 -6.39
N ILE A 93 6.58 -4.77 -5.90
CA ILE A 93 5.16 -4.66 -5.63
C ILE A 93 4.62 -3.36 -6.23
N ASN A 94 3.46 -3.45 -6.88
CA ASN A 94 2.73 -2.31 -7.39
C ASN A 94 1.71 -1.86 -6.36
N LEU A 95 1.85 -0.62 -5.91
CA LEU A 95 0.97 0.02 -4.94
C LEU A 95 0.14 1.11 -5.61
N PHE A 96 -1.04 1.36 -5.08
CA PHE A 96 -1.93 2.43 -5.51
C PHE A 96 -2.30 3.27 -4.31
N HIS A 97 -2.30 4.59 -4.48
CA HIS A 97 -2.72 5.51 -3.45
C HIS A 97 -4.26 5.54 -3.35
N ILE A 98 -4.81 5.78 -2.15
CA ILE A 98 -6.26 5.79 -1.92
C ILE A 98 -7.02 6.76 -2.86
N SER A 99 -6.42 7.89 -3.23
CA SER A 99 -7.02 8.86 -4.18
C SER A 99 -7.22 8.29 -5.59
N GLN A 100 -6.46 7.26 -5.95
CA GLN A 100 -6.56 6.53 -7.21
C GLN A 100 -7.59 5.40 -7.14
N THR A 101 -8.32 5.26 -6.02
CA THR A 101 -9.33 4.22 -5.83
C THR A 101 -10.74 4.79 -5.76
N GLU A 102 -11.73 3.91 -5.91
CA GLU A 102 -13.15 4.20 -5.79
C GLU A 102 -13.85 3.05 -5.05
N PRO A 103 -14.89 3.34 -4.22
CA PRO A 103 -15.60 2.32 -3.49
C PRO A 103 -16.39 1.39 -4.42
N ILE A 104 -16.40 0.09 -4.12
CA ILE A 104 -17.18 -0.91 -4.83
C ILE A 104 -18.56 -0.98 -4.18
N ALA A 105 -19.58 -0.49 -4.88
CA ALA A 105 -20.95 -0.34 -4.36
C ALA A 105 -21.59 -1.62 -3.76
N ASN A 106 -21.17 -2.81 -4.22
CA ASN A 106 -21.72 -4.11 -3.80
C ASN A 106 -20.68 -5.00 -3.11
N HIS A 107 -19.70 -4.42 -2.40
CA HIS A 107 -18.69 -5.21 -1.71
C HIS A 107 -19.32 -6.03 -0.58
N LYS A 108 -19.28 -7.36 -0.69
CA LYS A 108 -19.46 -8.27 0.44
C LYS A 108 -18.06 -8.62 0.97
N PRO A 109 -17.74 -8.35 2.25
CA PRO A 109 -16.50 -8.82 2.82
C PRO A 109 -16.47 -10.36 2.74
N ALA A 110 -15.32 -10.89 2.32
CA ALA A 110 -15.09 -12.33 2.21
C ALA A 110 -14.85 -12.96 3.58
#